data_AF-A0A381SXK3-F1
#
_entry.id   AF-A0A381SXK3-F1
#
_cell.length_a   1.000
_cell.length_b   1.000
_cell.length_c   1.000
_cell.angle_alpha   90.00
_cell.angle_beta   90.00
_cell.angle_gamma   90.00
#
_symmetry.space_group_name_H-M   'P 1'
#
loop_
_entity.id
_entity.type
_entity.pdbx_description
1 polymer ?
#
loop_
_entity_poly.entity_id
_entity_poly.type
_entity_poly.pdbx_seq_one_letter_code
_entity_poly.pdbx_strand_id
1 'polypeptide(L)'
;ASAAATVVAQWIGAGCYLVWIGSEVRCYGVSLGPDRSALRRLALVSTDLMVRNLSLGGTFLVGTSVAARIGAAPVAAHQVAFHLWMTLALTMDGLAIAAQAMVGTALGAGDGDGARRIGRRTIVWSVGVGITLGLVLLFARDSVSGLFSNDPAVVGLAGFLLLHVGLMAPLSGVAFALDGILIGAGDQRFMARAMTASALLATAVMVAGRLADLGIGWLWAAIWVFVACRSVILGARFRGNHWVVLGAD
;
A
#
# COMPACT_ATOMS: atom_id res chain seq x y z
N ALA A 1 27.05 -9.69 -0.55
CA ALA A 1 26.42 -10.44 -1.66
C ALA A 1 25.06 -9.86 -2.06
N SER A 2 24.08 -9.73 -1.15
CA SER A 2 22.72 -9.22 -1.47
C SER A 2 22.70 -7.82 -2.10
N ALA A 3 23.42 -6.84 -1.54
CA ALA A 3 23.48 -5.48 -2.11
C ALA A 3 24.03 -5.45 -3.55
N ALA A 4 25.09 -6.22 -3.83
CA ALA A 4 25.66 -6.32 -5.16
C ALA A 4 24.72 -6.99 -6.16
N ALA A 5 24.01 -8.05 -5.73
CA ALA A 5 23.01 -8.71 -6.57
C ALA A 5 21.86 -7.76 -6.96
N THR A 6 21.37 -6.95 -6.01
CA THR A 6 20.34 -5.93 -6.28
C THR A 6 20.83 -4.89 -7.29
N VAL A 7 22.06 -4.37 -7.12
CA VAL A 7 22.65 -3.40 -8.05
C VAL A 7 22.75 -3.99 -9.45
N VAL A 8 23.27 -5.22 -9.59
CA VAL A 8 23.40 -5.90 -10.88
C VAL A 8 22.03 -6.09 -11.53
N ALA A 9 21.03 -6.57 -10.79
CA ALA A 9 19.68 -6.77 -11.30
C ALA A 9 19.04 -5.44 -11.79
N GLN A 10 19.22 -4.34 -11.05
CA GLN A 10 18.71 -3.03 -11.46
C GLN A 10 19.38 -2.51 -12.74
N TRP A 11 20.70 -2.69 -12.89
CA TRP A 11 21.42 -2.28 -14.10
C TRP A 11 21.05 -3.13 -15.32
N ILE A 12 20.82 -4.44 -15.13
CA ILE A 12 20.32 -5.31 -16.20
C ILE A 12 18.92 -4.84 -16.64
N GLY A 13 18.01 -4.62 -15.69
CA GLY A 13 16.66 -4.13 -15.99
C GLY A 13 16.67 -2.77 -16.69
N ALA A 14 17.51 -1.84 -16.23
CA ALA A 14 17.71 -0.54 -16.88
C ALA A 14 18.25 -0.70 -18.31
N GLY A 15 19.23 -1.58 -18.52
CA GLY A 15 19.76 -1.89 -19.85
C GLY A 15 18.68 -2.44 -20.79
N CYS A 16 17.91 -3.43 -20.34
CA CYS A 16 16.80 -4.00 -21.12
C CYS A 16 15.77 -2.92 -21.49
N TYR A 17 15.39 -2.07 -20.55
CA TYR A 17 14.45 -0.96 -20.78
C TYR A 17 14.99 0.05 -21.80
N LEU A 18 16.26 0.46 -21.67
CA LEU A 18 16.90 1.40 -22.59
C LEU A 18 17.04 0.84 -24.01
N VAL A 19 17.32 -0.46 -24.15
CA VAL A 19 17.36 -1.12 -25.46
C VAL A 19 15.96 -1.15 -26.10
N TRP A 20 14.94 -1.50 -25.32
CA TRP A 20 13.56 -1.56 -25.82
C TRP A 20 13.04 -0.19 -26.21
N ILE A 21 13.17 0.82 -25.34
CA ILE A 21 12.73 2.18 -25.64
C ILE A 21 13.55 2.81 -26.77
N GLY A 22 14.84 2.50 -26.87
CA GLY A 22 15.69 2.97 -27.96
C GLY A 22 15.32 2.38 -29.31
N SER A 23 14.67 1.21 -29.35
CA SER A 23 14.10 0.65 -30.57
C SER A 23 12.80 1.37 -30.99
N GLU A 24 11.91 1.61 -30.04
CA GLU A 24 10.64 2.35 -30.23
C GLU A 24 10.88 3.81 -30.65
N VAL A 25 11.77 4.54 -29.95
CA VAL A 25 12.08 5.94 -30.26
C VAL A 25 12.64 6.12 -31.66
N ARG A 26 13.49 5.18 -32.12
CA ARG A 26 14.00 5.17 -33.51
C ARG A 26 12.89 4.88 -34.53
N CYS A 27 11.91 4.06 -34.18
CA CYS A 27 10.77 3.73 -35.03
C CYS A 27 9.84 4.93 -35.23
N TYR A 28 9.57 5.70 -34.17
CA TYR A 28 8.64 6.83 -34.19
C TYR A 28 9.28 8.22 -34.38
N GLY A 29 10.62 8.29 -34.51
CA GLY A 29 11.33 9.55 -34.80
C GLY A 29 11.22 10.62 -33.71
N VAL A 30 11.02 10.21 -32.45
CA VAL A 30 10.77 11.12 -31.33
C VAL A 30 12.10 11.67 -30.79
N SER A 31 12.14 12.96 -30.43
CA SER A 31 13.31 13.57 -29.79
C SER A 31 13.60 12.94 -28.42
N LEU A 32 14.85 12.56 -28.16
CA LEU A 32 15.33 12.13 -26.85
C LEU A 32 15.63 13.29 -25.89
N GLY A 33 15.43 14.54 -26.34
CA GLY A 33 15.68 15.73 -25.54
C GLY A 33 14.73 15.82 -24.33
N PRO A 34 15.22 16.23 -23.14
CA PRO A 34 14.38 16.37 -21.96
C PRO A 34 13.35 17.50 -22.17
N ASP A 35 12.07 17.14 -22.20
CA ASP A 35 10.99 18.12 -22.15
C ASP A 35 10.82 18.61 -20.71
N ARG A 36 11.21 19.87 -20.46
CA ARG A 36 11.12 20.51 -19.15
C ARG A 36 9.69 20.52 -18.59
N SER A 37 8.68 20.64 -19.45
CA SER A 37 7.29 20.65 -19.05
C SER A 37 6.83 19.27 -18.58
N ALA A 38 7.17 18.23 -19.33
CA ALA A 38 6.91 16.84 -18.96
C ALA A 38 7.67 16.44 -17.68
N LEU A 39 8.95 16.80 -17.57
CA LEU A 39 9.76 16.55 -16.37
C LEU A 39 9.17 17.22 -15.13
N ARG A 40 8.71 18.47 -15.23
CA ARG A 40 8.07 19.16 -14.10
C ARG A 40 6.78 18.47 -13.69
N ARG A 41 5.94 18.06 -14.65
CA ARG A 41 4.70 17.32 -14.37
C ARG A 41 4.98 15.97 -13.69
N LEU A 42 5.95 15.22 -14.19
CA LEU A 42 6.39 13.95 -13.61
C LEU A 42 6.96 14.14 -12.20
N ALA A 43 7.74 15.20 -11.97
CA ALA A 43 8.31 15.50 -10.66
C ALA A 43 7.22 15.81 -9.62
N LEU A 44 6.18 16.57 -9.99
CA LEU A 44 5.04 16.87 -9.11
C LEU A 44 4.28 15.59 -8.72
N VAL A 45 3.91 14.78 -9.71
CA VAL A 45 3.23 13.48 -9.48
C VAL A 45 4.09 12.55 -8.61
N SER A 46 5.40 12.48 -8.88
CA SER A 46 6.34 11.67 -8.10
C SER A 46 6.46 12.17 -6.67
N THR A 47 6.37 13.48 -6.44
CA THR A 47 6.39 14.07 -5.11
C THR A 47 5.16 13.67 -4.31
N ASP A 48 3.97 13.71 -4.92
CA ASP A 48 2.73 13.30 -4.26
C ASP A 48 2.77 11.80 -3.89
N LEU A 49 3.24 10.94 -4.80
CA LEU A 49 3.42 9.51 -4.51
C LEU A 49 4.51 9.27 -3.46
N MET A 50 5.58 10.06 -3.46
CA MET A 50 6.62 10.00 -2.43
C MET A 50 6.06 10.37 -1.06
N VAL A 51 5.28 11.45 -0.95
CA VAL A 51 4.61 11.85 0.31
C VAL A 51 3.71 10.71 0.80
N ARG A 52 2.89 10.13 -0.08
CA ARG A 52 2.06 8.96 0.25
C ARG A 52 2.89 7.81 0.82
N ASN A 53 3.98 7.44 0.14
CA ASN A 53 4.83 6.32 0.55
C ASN A 53 5.58 6.61 1.84
N LEU A 54 6.05 7.85 2.05
CA LEU A 54 6.67 8.28 3.29
C LEU A 54 5.69 8.30 4.46
N SER A 55 4.44 8.71 4.24
CA SER A 55 3.39 8.62 5.27
C SER A 55 3.12 7.18 5.66
N LEU A 56 2.96 6.29 4.68
CA LEU A 56 2.74 4.86 4.92
C LEU A 56 3.92 4.22 5.68
N GLY A 57 5.13 4.37 5.15
CA GLY A 57 6.34 3.82 5.77
C GLY A 57 6.64 4.45 7.13
N GLY A 58 6.41 5.76 7.27
CA GLY A 58 6.57 6.51 8.51
C GLY A 58 5.63 6.01 9.62
N THR A 59 4.36 5.73 9.32
CA THR A 59 3.43 5.15 10.30
C THR A 59 3.92 3.80 10.82
N PHE A 60 4.40 2.91 9.94
CA PHE A 60 4.93 1.62 10.37
C PHE A 60 6.28 1.73 11.09
N LEU A 61 7.11 2.70 10.72
CA LEU A 61 8.36 3.01 11.43
C LEU A 61 8.06 3.47 12.86
N VAL A 62 7.09 4.37 13.03
CA VAL A 62 6.60 4.78 14.35
C VAL A 62 6.06 3.58 15.11
N GLY A 63 5.21 2.75 14.49
CA GLY A 63 4.66 1.54 15.11
C GLY A 63 5.75 0.59 15.60
N THR A 64 6.78 0.35 14.78
CA THR A 64 7.95 -0.45 15.16
C THR A 64 8.71 0.19 16.33
N SER A 65 8.90 1.51 16.32
CA SER A 65 9.57 2.22 17.41
C SER A 65 8.80 2.13 18.74
N VAL A 66 7.46 2.18 18.67
CA VAL A 66 6.57 2.03 19.83
C VAL A 66 6.64 0.60 20.34
N ALA A 67 6.55 -0.41 19.46
CA ALA A 67 6.69 -1.81 19.83
C ALA A 67 8.02 -2.10 20.51
N ALA A 68 9.13 -1.56 20.00
CA ALA A 68 10.47 -1.68 20.59
C ALA A 68 10.54 -1.12 22.02
N ARG A 69 9.81 -0.02 22.28
CA ARG A 69 9.72 0.61 23.61
C ARG A 69 8.75 -0.08 24.58
N ILE A 70 7.96 -1.05 24.11
CA ILE A 70 7.11 -1.90 24.96
C ILE A 70 7.95 -3.09 25.48
N GLY A 71 8.78 -3.71 24.62
CA GLY A 71 9.72 -4.75 25.03
C GLY A 71 10.20 -5.62 23.87
N ALA A 72 11.14 -6.52 24.17
CA ALA A 72 11.77 -7.40 23.17
C ALA A 72 10.80 -8.39 22.51
N ALA A 73 9.99 -9.10 23.31
CA ALA A 73 9.01 -10.05 22.75
C ALA A 73 7.90 -9.36 21.93
N PRO A 74 7.30 -8.24 22.38
CA PRO A 74 6.33 -7.48 21.57
C PRO A 74 6.88 -6.97 20.23
N VAL A 75 8.10 -6.43 20.18
CA VAL A 75 8.67 -5.97 18.90
C VAL A 75 9.00 -7.13 17.97
N ALA A 76 9.50 -8.25 18.50
CA ALA A 76 9.74 -9.45 17.71
C ALA A 76 8.42 -9.97 17.08
N ALA A 77 7.37 -10.10 17.89
CA ALA A 77 6.04 -10.49 17.41
C ALA A 77 5.47 -9.49 16.39
N HIS A 78 5.63 -8.18 16.62
CA HIS A 78 5.23 -7.15 15.66
C HIS A 78 5.94 -7.29 14.33
N GLN A 79 7.24 -7.59 14.31
CA GLN A 79 7.98 -7.82 13.06
C GLN A 79 7.44 -9.03 12.32
N VAL A 80 7.17 -10.16 12.98
CA VAL A 80 6.56 -11.34 12.33
C VAL A 80 5.25 -10.96 11.65
N ALA A 81 4.35 -10.29 12.38
CA ALA A 81 3.07 -9.89 11.85
C ALA A 81 3.19 -8.83 10.74
N PHE A 82 4.15 -7.91 10.82
CA PHE A 82 4.44 -6.92 9.77
C PHE A 82 4.92 -7.58 8.47
N HIS A 83 5.81 -8.58 8.54
CA HIS A 83 6.28 -9.30 7.35
C HIS A 83 5.15 -10.05 6.64
N LEU A 84 4.26 -10.71 7.39
CA LEU A 84 3.11 -11.38 6.79
C LEU A 84 2.08 -10.40 6.25
N TRP A 85 1.83 -9.30 6.96
CA TRP A 85 0.99 -8.22 6.43
C TRP A 85 1.57 -7.66 5.13
N MET A 86 2.88 -7.42 5.05
CA MET A 86 3.56 -6.99 3.82
C MET A 86 3.41 -8.00 2.68
N THR A 87 3.45 -9.29 2.97
CA THR A 87 3.25 -10.35 1.98
C THR A 87 1.83 -10.31 1.39
N LEU A 88 0.83 -10.14 2.25
CA LEU A 88 -0.57 -9.95 1.84
C LEU A 88 -0.74 -8.64 1.04
N ALA A 89 -0.13 -7.56 1.51
CA ALA A 89 -0.16 -6.25 0.87
C ALA A 89 0.41 -6.29 -0.55
N LEU A 90 1.57 -6.91 -0.76
CA LEU A 90 2.18 -7.07 -2.09
C LEU A 90 1.29 -7.88 -3.04
N THR A 91 0.57 -8.87 -2.52
CA THR A 91 -0.39 -9.65 -3.31
C THR A 91 -1.57 -8.78 -3.76
N MET A 92 -2.11 -7.95 -2.86
CA MET A 92 -3.20 -7.02 -3.17
C MET A 92 -2.75 -5.87 -4.09
N ASP A 93 -1.48 -5.45 -3.99
CA ASP A 93 -0.90 -4.41 -4.83
C ASP A 93 -0.90 -4.81 -6.31
N GLY A 94 -0.73 -6.10 -6.63
CA GLY A 94 -0.91 -6.60 -7.99
C GLY A 94 -2.29 -6.32 -8.58
N LEU A 95 -3.35 -6.47 -7.77
CA LEU A 95 -4.72 -6.10 -8.16
C LEU A 95 -4.89 -4.59 -8.31
N ALA A 96 -4.23 -3.81 -7.45
CA ALA A 96 -4.22 -2.35 -7.53
C ALA A 96 -3.58 -1.84 -8.83
N ILE A 97 -2.45 -2.43 -9.24
CA ILE A 97 -1.75 -2.10 -10.49
C ILE A 97 -2.64 -2.41 -11.70
N ALA A 98 -3.32 -3.57 -11.71
CA ALA A 98 -4.27 -3.90 -12.76
C ALA A 98 -5.41 -2.87 -12.83
N ALA A 99 -5.96 -2.48 -11.68
CA ALA A 99 -7.00 -1.46 -11.59
C ALA A 99 -6.53 -0.09 -12.10
N GLN A 100 -5.30 0.31 -11.75
CA GLN A 100 -4.68 1.55 -12.23
C GLN A 100 -4.65 1.62 -13.75
N ALA A 101 -4.20 0.54 -14.40
CA ALA A 101 -4.14 0.47 -15.86
C ALA A 101 -5.55 0.55 -16.48
N MET A 102 -6.48 -0.29 -16.03
CA MET A 102 -7.84 -0.34 -16.60
C MET A 102 -8.63 0.97 -16.40
N VAL A 103 -8.55 1.56 -15.20
CA VAL A 103 -9.21 2.83 -14.90
C VAL A 103 -8.58 3.97 -15.70
N GLY A 104 -7.25 4.03 -15.78
CA GLY A 104 -6.55 5.03 -16.58
C GLY A 104 -6.91 4.96 -18.06
N THR A 105 -7.01 3.75 -18.63
CA THR A 105 -7.46 3.55 -20.02
C THR A 105 -8.91 4.00 -20.22
N ALA A 106 -9.83 3.63 -19.33
CA ALA A 106 -11.24 4.00 -19.46
C ALA A 106 -11.44 5.53 -19.37
N LEU A 107 -10.79 6.20 -18.42
CA LEU A 107 -10.84 7.66 -18.28
C LEU A 107 -10.19 8.38 -19.46
N GLY A 108 -9.08 7.85 -19.97
CA GLY A 108 -8.42 8.35 -21.17
C GLY A 108 -9.26 8.19 -22.45
N ALA A 109 -10.18 7.23 -22.48
CA ALA A 109 -11.16 7.04 -23.56
C ALA A 109 -12.45 7.86 -23.38
N GLY A 110 -12.56 8.68 -22.33
CA GLY A 110 -13.78 9.42 -22.00
C GLY A 110 -14.89 8.58 -21.34
N ASP A 111 -14.62 7.31 -21.00
CA ASP A 111 -15.60 6.39 -20.41
C ASP A 111 -15.56 6.41 -18.87
N GLY A 112 -16.14 7.47 -18.29
CA GLY A 112 -16.23 7.62 -16.84
C GLY A 112 -17.09 6.57 -16.15
N ASP A 113 -18.15 6.09 -16.81
CA ASP A 113 -19.03 5.05 -16.25
C ASP A 113 -18.37 3.67 -16.29
N GLY A 114 -17.62 3.37 -17.35
CA GLY A 114 -16.74 2.21 -17.41
C GLY A 114 -15.71 2.22 -16.30
N ALA A 115 -15.02 3.36 -16.07
CA ALA A 115 -14.07 3.52 -14.99
C ALA A 115 -14.69 3.22 -13.60
N ARG A 116 -15.93 3.68 -13.36
CA ARG A 116 -16.67 3.37 -12.11
C ARG A 116 -17.00 1.89 -11.99
N ARG A 117 -17.44 1.25 -13.07
CA ARG A 117 -17.79 -0.17 -13.11
C ARG A 117 -16.57 -1.05 -12.84
N ILE A 118 -15.44 -0.71 -13.46
CA ILE A 118 -14.14 -1.32 -13.20
C ILE A 118 -13.77 -1.15 -11.73
N GLY A 119 -13.81 0.09 -11.20
CA GLY A 119 -13.46 0.35 -9.81
C GLY A 119 -14.30 -0.43 -8.80
N ARG A 120 -15.63 -0.49 -8.98
CA ARG A 120 -16.52 -1.29 -8.12
C ARG A 120 -16.18 -2.78 -8.16
N ARG A 121 -15.90 -3.33 -9.34
CA ARG A 121 -15.54 -4.74 -9.51
C ARG A 121 -14.18 -5.04 -8.91
N THR A 122 -13.19 -4.15 -9.08
CA THR A 122 -11.89 -4.26 -8.42
C THR A 122 -12.04 -4.31 -6.91
N ILE A 123 -12.84 -3.42 -6.31
CA ILE A 123 -13.06 -3.43 -4.85
C ILE A 123 -13.60 -4.79 -4.40
N VAL A 124 -14.59 -5.36 -5.09
CA VAL A 124 -15.14 -6.68 -4.77
C VAL A 124 -14.06 -7.77 -4.86
N TRP A 125 -13.25 -7.78 -5.92
CA TRP A 125 -12.16 -8.74 -6.07
C TRP A 125 -11.09 -8.59 -4.99
N SER A 126 -10.66 -7.36 -4.69
CA SER A 126 -9.65 -7.12 -3.65
C SER A 126 -10.15 -7.49 -2.26
N VAL A 127 -11.43 -7.26 -1.96
CA VAL A 127 -12.06 -7.75 -0.72
C VAL A 127 -12.09 -9.28 -0.70
N GLY A 128 -12.47 -9.94 -1.80
CA GLY A 128 -12.48 -11.40 -1.91
C GLY A 128 -11.10 -12.02 -1.72
N VAL A 129 -10.07 -11.43 -2.33
CA VAL A 129 -8.66 -11.80 -2.13
C VAL A 129 -8.25 -11.59 -0.67
N GLY A 130 -8.62 -10.45 -0.07
CA GLY A 130 -8.35 -10.16 1.33
C GLY A 130 -9.01 -11.12 2.30
N ILE A 131 -10.26 -11.51 2.07
CA ILE A 131 -10.95 -12.55 2.83
C ILE A 131 -10.22 -13.88 2.68
N THR A 132 -9.89 -14.28 1.46
CA THR A 132 -9.23 -15.56 1.19
C THR A 132 -7.87 -15.65 1.88
N LEU A 133 -7.00 -14.66 1.66
CA LEU A 133 -5.68 -14.61 2.28
C LEU A 133 -5.77 -14.45 3.81
N GLY A 134 -6.72 -13.66 4.29
CA GLY A 134 -6.99 -13.48 5.71
C GLY A 134 -7.39 -14.79 6.39
N LEU A 135 -8.31 -15.55 5.80
CA LEU A 135 -8.74 -16.86 6.30
C LEU A 135 -7.59 -17.86 6.31
N VAL A 136 -6.83 -17.96 5.20
CA VAL A 136 -5.64 -18.82 5.13
C VAL A 136 -4.68 -18.50 6.27
N LEU A 137 -4.40 -17.21 6.50
CA LEU A 137 -3.53 -16.78 7.59
C LEU A 137 -4.12 -17.10 8.97
N LEU A 138 -5.43 -16.91 9.16
CA LEU A 138 -6.10 -17.17 10.44
C LEU A 138 -6.03 -18.65 10.85
N PHE A 139 -6.14 -19.57 9.89
CA PHE A 139 -5.99 -21.00 10.13
C PHE A 139 -4.53 -21.43 10.25
N ALA A 140 -3.62 -20.77 9.55
CA ALA A 140 -2.19 -21.08 9.59
C ALA A 140 -1.43 -20.38 10.73
N ARG A 141 -2.04 -19.43 11.45
CA ARG A 141 -1.35 -18.48 12.34
C ARG A 141 -0.42 -19.15 13.36
N ASP A 142 -0.86 -20.22 14.02
CA ASP A 142 -0.09 -20.85 15.09
C ASP A 142 1.14 -21.60 14.52
N SER A 143 0.94 -22.29 13.39
CA SER A 143 2.01 -22.95 12.65
C SER A 143 3.01 -21.93 12.12
N VAL A 144 2.52 -20.83 11.54
CA VAL A 144 3.38 -19.80 10.97
C VAL A 144 4.16 -19.08 12.07
N SER A 145 3.55 -18.72 13.21
CA SER A 145 4.26 -18.10 14.33
C SER A 145 5.41 -18.96 14.85
N GLY A 146 5.22 -20.29 14.92
CA GLY A 146 6.27 -21.23 15.32
C GLY A 146 7.43 -21.36 14.32
N LEU A 147 7.24 -20.97 13.05
CA LEU A 147 8.33 -20.94 12.06
C LEU A 147 9.29 -19.75 12.27
N PHE A 148 8.82 -18.66 12.88
CA PHE A 148 9.61 -17.44 13.06
C PHE A 148 10.39 -17.40 14.37
N SER A 149 9.95 -18.12 15.41
CA SER A 149 10.61 -18.10 16.72
C SER A 149 10.34 -19.38 17.50
N ASN A 150 11.31 -19.77 18.33
CA ASN A 150 11.17 -20.85 19.31
C ASN A 150 10.79 -20.33 20.71
N ASP A 151 10.76 -19.00 20.93
CA ASP A 151 10.36 -18.41 22.21
C ASP A 151 8.82 -18.43 22.35
N PRO A 152 8.25 -19.15 23.35
CA PRO A 152 6.81 -19.24 23.54
C PRO A 152 6.13 -17.87 23.71
N ALA A 153 6.80 -16.89 24.32
CA ALA A 153 6.25 -15.55 24.50
C ALA A 153 6.10 -14.82 23.16
N VAL A 154 7.08 -14.96 22.27
CA VAL A 154 7.04 -14.39 20.92
C VAL A 154 6.00 -15.11 20.06
N VAL A 155 5.93 -16.45 20.13
CA VAL A 155 4.97 -17.25 19.36
C VAL A 155 3.54 -16.90 19.75
N GLY A 156 3.23 -16.83 21.05
CA GLY A 156 1.89 -16.47 21.52
C GLY A 156 1.46 -15.07 21.11
N LEU A 157 2.36 -14.08 21.28
CA LEU A 157 2.10 -12.71 20.84
C LEU A 157 1.98 -12.61 19.32
N ALA A 158 2.84 -13.28 18.56
CA ALA A 158 2.77 -13.30 17.10
C ALA A 158 1.43 -13.88 16.64
N GLY A 159 0.97 -15.01 17.21
CA GLY A 159 -0.32 -15.60 16.89
C GLY A 159 -1.49 -14.63 17.15
N PHE A 160 -1.45 -13.91 18.28
CA PHE A 160 -2.40 -12.84 18.58
C PHE A 160 -2.37 -11.69 17.56
N LEU A 161 -1.19 -11.28 17.11
CA LEU A 161 -1.06 -10.22 16.10
C LEU A 161 -1.46 -10.69 14.69
N LEU A 162 -1.19 -11.96 14.35
CA LEU A 162 -1.64 -12.56 13.09
C LEU A 162 -3.16 -12.67 13.00
N LEU A 163 -3.85 -12.82 14.14
CA LEU A 163 -5.30 -12.65 14.19
C LEU A 163 -5.72 -11.27 13.65
N HIS A 164 -5.04 -10.21 14.07
CA HIS A 164 -5.33 -8.85 13.60
C HIS A 164 -5.03 -8.70 12.11
N VAL A 165 -3.90 -9.22 11.63
CA VAL A 165 -3.55 -9.20 10.19
C VAL A 165 -4.63 -9.88 9.36
N GLY A 166 -5.05 -11.08 9.76
CA GLY A 166 -6.04 -11.86 9.03
C GLY A 166 -7.42 -11.19 9.00
N LEU A 167 -7.88 -10.67 10.15
CA LEU A 167 -9.15 -9.96 10.24
C LEU A 167 -9.13 -8.60 9.51
N MET A 168 -7.98 -7.93 9.44
CA MET A 168 -7.80 -6.65 8.76
C MET A 168 -7.61 -6.80 7.25
N ALA A 169 -7.34 -8.01 6.75
CA ALA A 169 -7.05 -8.25 5.33
C ALA A 169 -8.18 -7.82 4.37
N PRO A 170 -9.47 -8.04 4.64
CA PRO A 170 -10.56 -7.55 3.78
C PRO A 170 -10.58 -6.02 3.69
N LEU A 171 -10.40 -5.34 4.81
CA LEU A 171 -10.34 -3.87 4.87
C LEU A 171 -9.09 -3.33 4.16
N SER A 172 -7.97 -4.02 4.28
CA SER A 172 -6.75 -3.71 3.52
C SER A 172 -7.02 -3.84 2.02
N GLY A 173 -7.73 -4.88 1.59
CA GLY A 173 -8.15 -5.06 0.19
C GLY A 173 -8.92 -3.85 -0.36
N VAL A 174 -9.80 -3.24 0.43
CA VAL A 174 -10.48 -1.98 0.06
C VAL A 174 -9.47 -0.85 -0.13
N ALA A 175 -8.55 -0.66 0.82
CA ALA A 175 -7.55 0.40 0.75
C ALA A 175 -6.64 0.27 -0.50
N PHE A 176 -6.15 -0.94 -0.80
CA PHE A 176 -5.31 -1.20 -1.96
C PHE A 176 -6.07 -1.05 -3.29
N ALA A 177 -7.31 -1.53 -3.37
CA ALA A 177 -8.14 -1.32 -4.56
C ALA A 177 -8.33 0.17 -4.86
N LEU A 178 -8.66 0.94 -3.83
CA LEU A 178 -8.88 2.38 -3.96
C LEU A 178 -7.61 3.14 -4.32
N ASP A 179 -6.44 2.70 -3.86
CA ASP A 179 -5.19 3.29 -4.35
C ASP A 179 -5.03 3.10 -5.85
N GLY A 180 -5.19 1.86 -6.33
CA GLY A 180 -5.05 1.56 -7.76
C GLY A 180 -5.99 2.40 -8.61
N ILE A 181 -7.25 2.50 -8.20
CA ILE A 181 -8.28 3.31 -8.87
C ILE A 181 -7.89 4.79 -8.91
N LEU A 182 -7.51 5.37 -7.76
CA LEU A 182 -7.21 6.80 -7.66
C LEU A 182 -5.87 7.17 -8.32
N ILE A 183 -4.86 6.29 -8.29
CA ILE A 183 -3.62 6.48 -9.05
C ILE A 183 -3.93 6.41 -10.56
N GLY A 184 -4.77 5.45 -10.98
CA GLY A 184 -5.21 5.33 -12.38
C GLY A 184 -5.95 6.58 -12.87
N ALA A 185 -6.68 7.24 -11.97
CA ALA A 185 -7.36 8.50 -12.22
C ALA A 185 -6.48 9.76 -12.09
N GLY A 186 -5.21 9.62 -11.68
CA GLY A 186 -4.30 10.75 -11.48
C GLY A 186 -4.59 11.59 -10.23
N ASP A 187 -5.37 11.08 -9.27
CA ASP A 187 -5.77 11.81 -8.06
C ASP A 187 -4.72 11.69 -6.93
N GLN A 188 -3.43 11.68 -7.29
CA GLN A 188 -2.33 11.38 -6.36
C GLN A 188 -2.20 12.43 -5.25
N ARG A 189 -2.48 13.70 -5.55
CA ARG A 189 -2.44 14.79 -4.57
C ARG A 189 -3.46 14.59 -3.45
N PHE A 190 -4.68 14.14 -3.79
CA PHE A 190 -5.68 13.81 -2.78
C PHE A 190 -5.23 12.60 -1.97
N MET A 191 -4.73 11.55 -2.63
CA MET A 191 -4.23 10.36 -1.94
C MET A 191 -3.10 10.67 -0.95
N ALA A 192 -2.15 11.53 -1.34
CA ALA A 192 -1.06 11.97 -0.48
C ALA A 192 -1.60 12.65 0.79
N ARG A 193 -2.55 13.59 0.63
CA ARG A 193 -3.19 14.28 1.77
C ARG A 193 -3.98 13.33 2.66
N ALA A 194 -4.77 12.44 2.06
CA ALA A 194 -5.54 11.43 2.78
C ALA A 194 -4.62 10.50 3.59
N MET A 195 -3.54 10.02 2.96
CA MET A 195 -2.55 9.17 3.62
C MET A 195 -1.87 9.89 4.77
N THR A 196 -1.43 11.14 4.59
CA THR A 196 -0.83 11.95 5.65
C THR A 196 -1.81 12.15 6.81
N ALA A 197 -3.08 12.45 6.54
CA ALA A 197 -4.09 12.62 7.58
C ALA A 197 -4.31 11.32 8.38
N SER A 198 -4.45 10.18 7.70
CA SER A 198 -4.57 8.88 8.36
C SER A 198 -3.32 8.52 9.16
N ALA A 199 -2.13 8.82 8.62
CA ALA A 199 -0.84 8.57 9.27
C ALA A 199 -0.67 9.40 10.56
N LEU A 200 -1.02 10.68 10.53
CA LEU A 200 -0.97 11.57 11.69
C LEU A 200 -1.94 11.11 12.78
N LEU A 201 -3.19 10.78 12.41
CA LEU A 201 -4.18 10.25 13.35
C LEU A 201 -3.70 8.95 14.00
N ALA A 202 -3.24 8.00 13.20
CA ALA A 202 -2.75 6.72 13.70
C ALA A 202 -1.54 6.91 14.62
N THR A 203 -0.59 7.78 14.23
CA THR A 203 0.58 8.12 15.04
C THR A 203 0.17 8.71 16.39
N ALA A 204 -0.79 9.64 16.41
CA ALA A 204 -1.32 10.21 17.65
C ALA A 204 -1.93 9.13 18.55
N VAL A 205 -2.72 8.21 17.99
CA VAL A 205 -3.32 7.08 18.73
C VAL A 205 -2.24 6.12 19.27
N MET A 206 -1.21 5.81 18.48
CA MET A 206 -0.07 4.96 18.90
C MET A 206 0.68 5.58 20.08
N VAL A 207 1.01 6.88 19.97
CA VAL A 207 1.75 7.60 21.02
C VAL A 207 0.91 7.72 22.28
N ALA A 208 -0.38 8.06 22.16
CA ALA A 208 -1.28 8.16 23.30
C ALA A 208 -1.37 6.85 24.09
N GLY A 209 -1.52 5.71 23.41
CA GLY A 209 -1.57 4.42 24.09
C GLY A 209 -0.23 3.98 24.67
N ARG A 210 0.89 4.40 24.07
CA ARG A 210 2.20 4.18 24.68
C ARG A 210 2.36 4.97 25.97
N LEU A 211 1.90 6.23 26.01
CA LEU A 211 1.94 7.07 27.20
C LEU A 211 1.03 6.55 28.32
N ALA A 212 -0.08 5.90 27.95
CA ALA A 212 -1.00 5.23 28.88
C ALA A 212 -0.63 3.77 29.16
N ASP A 213 0.51 3.29 28.67
CA ASP A 213 1.03 1.92 28.85
C ASP A 213 0.05 0.78 28.47
N LEU A 214 -0.74 0.99 27.41
CA LEU A 214 -1.79 0.05 26.97
C LEU A 214 -1.27 -1.17 26.19
N GLY A 215 0.05 -1.31 26.06
CA GLY A 215 0.70 -2.46 25.44
C GLY A 215 0.49 -2.62 23.93
N ILE A 216 0.85 -3.80 23.42
CA ILE A 216 0.94 -4.08 21.98
C ILE A 216 -0.44 -4.18 21.29
N GLY A 217 -1.48 -4.56 22.03
CA GLY A 217 -2.84 -4.61 21.50
C GLY A 217 -3.33 -3.23 21.07
N TRP A 218 -3.05 -2.19 21.86
CA TRP A 218 -3.40 -0.82 21.50
C TRP A 218 -2.64 -0.31 20.28
N LEU A 219 -1.35 -0.67 20.15
CA LEU A 219 -0.59 -0.35 18.94
C LEU A 219 -1.30 -0.89 17.68
N TRP A 220 -1.80 -2.12 17.74
CA TRP A 220 -2.50 -2.72 16.61
C TRP A 220 -3.90 -2.14 16.41
N ALA A 221 -4.60 -1.72 17.47
CA ALA A 221 -5.81 -0.92 17.33
C ALA A 221 -5.54 0.39 16.57
N ALA A 222 -4.38 1.03 16.79
CA ALA A 222 -3.98 2.21 16.02
C ALA A 222 -3.68 1.91 14.54
N ILE A 223 -3.14 0.72 14.23
CA ILE A 223 -2.98 0.24 12.84
C ILE A 223 -4.36 0.01 12.19
N TRP A 224 -5.33 -0.54 12.93
CA TRP A 224 -6.71 -0.62 12.47
C TRP A 224 -7.28 0.76 12.15
N VAL A 225 -7.08 1.74 13.04
CA VAL A 225 -7.49 3.14 12.79
C VAL A 225 -6.85 3.68 11.52
N PHE A 226 -5.55 3.43 11.30
CA PHE A 226 -4.85 3.84 10.08
C PHE A 226 -5.53 3.29 8.82
N VAL A 227 -5.71 1.96 8.74
CA VAL A 227 -6.28 1.29 7.56
C VAL A 227 -7.75 1.67 7.37
N ALA A 228 -8.53 1.79 8.46
CA ALA A 228 -9.93 2.19 8.41
C ALA A 228 -10.09 3.64 7.95
N CYS A 229 -9.37 4.59 8.57
CA CYS A 229 -9.42 6.00 8.21
C CYS A 229 -9.09 6.20 6.73
N ARG A 230 -8.01 5.55 6.26
CA ARG A 230 -7.61 5.55 4.85
C ARG A 230 -8.73 5.00 3.95
N SER A 231 -9.25 3.81 4.27
CA SER A 231 -10.31 3.18 3.47
C SER A 231 -11.57 4.04 3.38
N VAL A 232 -11.94 4.70 4.49
CA VAL A 232 -13.10 5.59 4.54
C VAL A 232 -12.88 6.85 3.72
N ILE A 233 -11.73 7.53 3.87
CA ILE A 233 -11.44 8.78 3.15
C ILE A 233 -11.37 8.52 1.63
N LEU A 234 -10.64 7.49 1.21
CA LEU A 234 -10.53 7.13 -0.20
C LEU A 234 -11.88 6.61 -0.74
N GLY A 235 -12.62 5.85 0.05
CA GLY A 235 -13.94 5.34 -0.33
C GLY A 235 -14.96 6.47 -0.49
N ALA A 236 -14.92 7.49 0.36
CA ALA A 236 -15.72 8.69 0.22
C ALA A 236 -15.36 9.45 -1.07
N ARG A 237 -14.07 9.59 -1.38
CA ARG A 237 -13.60 10.17 -2.64
C ARG A 237 -14.13 9.41 -3.85
N PHE A 238 -14.04 8.09 -3.83
CA PHE A 238 -14.52 7.22 -4.91
C PHE A 238 -16.04 7.30 -5.15
N ARG A 239 -16.84 7.54 -4.10
CA ARG A 239 -18.29 7.75 -4.27
C ARG A 239 -18.63 9.06 -4.97
N GLY A 240 -17.75 10.06 -4.90
CA GLY A 240 -17.93 11.34 -5.57
C GLY A 240 -17.64 11.30 -7.08
N ASN A 241 -17.71 12.47 -7.71
CA ASN A 241 -17.38 12.66 -9.13
C ASN A 241 -16.00 13.26 -9.35
N HIS A 242 -15.39 13.86 -8.32
CA HIS A 242 -14.16 14.63 -8.46
C HIS A 242 -12.91 13.82 -8.85
N TRP A 243 -12.94 12.49 -8.69
CA TRP A 243 -11.85 11.62 -9.14
C TRP A 243 -12.03 11.22 -10.62
N VAL A 244 -13.22 11.36 -11.19
CA VAL A 244 -13.49 11.06 -12.60
C VAL A 244 -13.17 12.31 -13.41
N VAL A 245 -11.94 12.40 -13.88
CA VAL A 245 -11.50 13.45 -14.82
C VAL A 245 -11.32 12.79 -16.18
N LEU A 246 -12.15 13.18 -17.14
CA LEU A 246 -12.11 12.64 -18.50
C LEU A 246 -11.03 13.37 -19.31
N GLY A 247 -10.31 12.62 -20.14
CA GLY A 247 -9.30 13.18 -21.03
C GLY A 247 -9.93 13.86 -22.24
N ALA A 248 -10.27 15.14 -22.12
CA ALA A 248 -10.38 16.13 -23.19
C ALA A 248 -10.72 17.49 -22.55
N ASP A 249 -9.72 18.11 -21.92
CA ASP A 249 -9.53 19.56 -21.75
C ASP A 249 -8.12 19.82 -21.16
#